data_AF-A0A2N7XUC1-F1
#
_entry.id   AF-A0A2N7XUC1-F1
#
_cell.length_a   1.000
_cell.length_b   1.000
_cell.length_c   1.000
_cell.angle_alpha   90.00
_cell.angle_beta   90.00
_cell.angle_gamma   90.00
#
_symmetry.space_group_name_H-M   'P 1'
#
loop_
_entity.id
_entity.type
_entity.pdbx_description
1 polymer ?
#
loop_
_entity_poly.entity_id
_entity_poly.type
_entity_poly.pdbx_seq_one_letter_code
_entity_poly.pdbx_strand_id
1 'polypeptide(L)'
;AFSGAAARSELLDTEAFHNFDMRPLRGDAAGGKGMALFPRRVGGKYAMLSRHDNENIWLLLSDDLETWNGGTRILCPRYPWEFVQMGNCGSPIEIDEGWLVLTHGVGGVRNYCIGACLLDKDDPGKVLA
;
A
#
# COMPACT_ATOMS: atom_id res chain seq x y z
N ALA A 1 -0.28 23.43 17.01
CA ALA A 1 -1.36 22.80 16.21
C ALA A 1 -0.74 22.26 14.92
N PHE A 2 -1.07 21.02 14.54
CA PHE A 2 -0.67 20.46 13.25
C PHE A 2 -1.49 21.14 12.14
N SER A 3 -0.83 21.75 11.15
CA SER A 3 -1.47 22.59 10.13
C SER A 3 -2.02 21.81 8.94
N GLY A 4 -1.74 20.51 8.83
CA GLY A 4 -2.08 19.71 7.65
C GLY A 4 -1.36 20.13 6.36
N ALA A 5 -0.49 21.16 6.41
CA ALA A 5 0.19 21.73 5.24
C ALA A 5 1.30 20.82 4.69
N ALA A 6 1.83 19.93 5.52
CA ALA A 6 2.79 18.91 5.12
C ALA A 6 2.49 17.61 5.89
N ALA A 7 2.18 16.54 5.16
CA ALA A 7 2.14 15.19 5.67
C ALA A 7 3.33 14.43 5.07
N ARG A 8 3.98 13.59 5.87
CA ARG A 8 5.02 12.67 5.39
C ARG A 8 4.79 11.29 5.98
N SER A 9 5.11 10.28 5.20
CA SER A 9 5.16 8.90 5.67
C SER A 9 6.50 8.65 6.34
N GLU A 10 6.48 7.95 7.47
CA GLU A 10 7.65 7.57 8.26
C GLU A 10 7.63 6.05 8.43
N LEU A 11 8.79 5.41 8.33
CA LEU A 11 8.99 4.02 8.72
C LEU A 11 9.40 4.00 10.19
N LEU A 12 8.68 3.22 11.00
CA LEU A 12 9.09 2.89 12.36
C LEU A 12 9.54 1.43 12.36
N ASP A 13 10.76 1.18 12.83
CA ASP A 13 11.32 -0.16 12.95
C ASP A 13 11.75 -0.48 14.38
N THR A 14 11.60 -1.75 14.74
CA THR A 14 11.92 -2.29 16.06
C THR A 14 12.08 -3.80 15.97
N GLU A 15 12.87 -4.37 16.86
CA GLU A 15 12.98 -5.83 17.03
C GLU A 15 12.11 -6.35 18.18
N ALA A 16 11.74 -5.48 19.14
CA ALA A 16 11.19 -5.89 20.44
C ALA A 16 10.03 -5.01 20.96
N PHE A 17 9.57 -4.01 20.21
CA PHE A 17 8.46 -3.12 20.57
C PHE A 17 8.69 -2.25 21.83
N HIS A 18 9.95 -2.03 22.23
CA HIS A 18 10.33 -1.14 23.33
C HIS A 18 10.94 0.17 22.84
N ASN A 19 11.92 0.06 21.94
CA ASN A 19 12.57 1.19 21.29
C ASN A 19 12.25 1.15 19.79
N PHE A 20 12.06 2.31 19.19
CA PHE A 20 11.72 2.45 17.78
C PHE A 20 12.69 3.42 17.12
N ASP A 21 13.29 2.98 16.02
CA ASP A 21 13.97 3.87 15.10
C ASP A 21 12.94 4.41 14.11
N MET A 22 13.00 5.72 13.85
CA MET A 22 12.06 6.41 12.95
C MET A 22 12.84 7.03 11.80
N ARG A 23 12.44 6.68 10.57
CA ARG A 23 13.11 7.10 9.35
C ARG A 23 12.11 7.65 8.33
N PRO A 24 12.34 8.84 7.76
CA PRO A 24 11.42 9.43 6.80
C PRO A 24 11.47 8.67 5.49
N LEU A 25 10.30 8.36 4.94
CA LEU A 25 10.21 7.89 3.57
C LEU A 25 10.45 9.05 2.61
N ARG A 26 11.20 8.79 1.54
CA ARG A 26 11.63 9.73 0.51
C ARG A 26 11.15 9.28 -0.86
N GLY A 27 11.19 10.19 -1.83
CA GLY A 27 10.76 9.94 -3.20
C GLY A 27 9.36 10.44 -3.48
N ASP A 28 8.98 10.47 -4.77
CA ASP A 28 7.73 11.08 -5.21
C ASP A 28 6.47 10.32 -4.75
N ALA A 29 6.58 9.00 -4.54
CA ALA A 29 5.49 8.15 -4.06
C ALA A 29 5.35 8.16 -2.53
N ALA A 30 6.36 8.65 -1.79
CA ALA A 30 6.38 8.62 -0.32
C ALA A 30 5.43 9.63 0.35
N GLY A 31 5.00 10.66 -0.37
CA GLY A 31 3.99 11.62 0.09
C GLY A 31 2.56 11.06 0.15
N GLY A 32 2.36 9.84 -0.36
CA GLY A 32 1.08 9.16 -0.40
C GLY A 32 0.59 8.62 0.95
N LYS A 33 -0.52 7.89 0.90
CA LYS A 33 -1.10 7.18 2.05
C LYS A 33 -1.11 5.68 1.79
N GLY A 34 -1.38 4.91 2.85
CA GLY A 34 -1.61 3.47 2.74
C GLY A 34 -0.35 2.72 2.30
N MET A 35 0.80 3.08 2.83
CA MET A 35 2.10 2.46 2.55
C MET A 35 2.18 1.09 3.24
N ALA A 36 1.77 0.03 2.55
CA ALA A 36 1.71 -1.34 3.06
C ALA A 36 2.84 -2.20 2.50
N LEU A 37 3.89 -2.37 3.30
CA LEU A 37 5.07 -3.14 2.93
C LEU A 37 4.73 -4.64 2.83
N PHE A 38 5.25 -5.31 1.81
CA PHE A 38 5.18 -6.77 1.72
C PHE A 38 6.08 -7.41 2.79
N PRO A 39 5.71 -8.57 3.35
CA PRO A 39 6.45 -9.20 4.46
C PRO A 39 7.82 -9.75 4.05
N ARG A 40 8.12 -9.80 2.74
CA ARG A 40 9.43 -10.15 2.20
C ARG A 40 9.67 -9.45 0.87
N ARG A 41 10.90 -9.54 0.38
CA ARG A 41 11.25 -9.13 -0.98
C ARG A 41 10.53 -9.99 -2.02
N VAL A 42 10.20 -9.37 -3.15
CA VAL A 42 9.60 -10.00 -4.34
C VAL A 42 10.48 -9.69 -5.53
N GLY A 43 10.93 -10.72 -6.27
CA GLY A 43 11.89 -10.54 -7.36
C GLY A 43 13.20 -9.86 -6.94
N GLY A 44 13.64 -10.04 -5.68
CA GLY A 44 14.86 -9.42 -5.13
C GLY A 44 14.72 -7.96 -4.66
N LYS A 45 13.56 -7.33 -4.89
CA LYS A 45 13.26 -5.95 -4.47
C LYS A 45 12.31 -5.90 -3.27
N TYR A 46 12.37 -4.82 -2.50
CA TYR A 46 11.29 -4.50 -1.58
C TYR A 46 10.05 -4.11 -2.38
N ALA A 47 8.88 -4.52 -1.91
CA ALA A 47 7.61 -4.23 -2.54
C ALA A 47 6.65 -3.59 -1.53
N MET A 48 5.82 -2.67 -1.99
CA MET A 48 4.87 -1.95 -1.15
C MET A 48 3.60 -1.62 -1.96
N LEU A 49 2.44 -1.78 -1.34
CA LEU A 49 1.21 -1.19 -1.86
C LEU A 49 1.06 0.24 -1.34
N SER A 50 0.62 1.16 -2.18
CA SER A 50 0.37 2.55 -1.81
C SER A 50 -0.92 3.09 -2.44
N ARG A 51 -1.39 4.23 -1.92
CA ARG A 51 -2.45 5.05 -2.51
C ARG A 51 -1.99 6.50 -2.55
N HIS A 52 -1.02 6.77 -3.42
CA HIS A 52 -0.39 8.09 -3.51
C HIS A 52 -1.16 9.09 -4.37
N ASP A 53 -2.00 8.63 -5.29
CA ASP A 53 -2.93 9.46 -6.06
C ASP A 53 -4.25 9.76 -5.34
N ASN A 54 -4.41 9.28 -4.11
CA ASN A 54 -5.63 9.34 -3.29
C ASN A 54 -6.83 8.54 -3.83
N GLU A 55 -6.68 7.64 -4.80
CA GLU A 55 -7.82 6.93 -5.39
C GLU A 55 -7.55 5.44 -5.60
N ASN A 56 -6.39 5.09 -6.13
CA ASN A 56 -6.09 3.76 -6.64
C ASN A 56 -5.04 3.05 -5.78
N ILE A 57 -4.96 1.72 -5.88
CA ILE A 57 -3.86 0.97 -5.27
C ILE A 57 -2.74 0.81 -6.31
N TRP A 58 -1.54 1.19 -5.90
CA TRP A 58 -0.32 1.14 -6.68
C TRP A 58 0.68 0.17 -6.06
N LEU A 59 1.34 -0.62 -6.90
CA LEU A 59 2.51 -1.40 -6.55
C LEU A 59 3.77 -0.53 -6.72
N LEU A 60 4.54 -0.40 -5.65
CA LEU A 60 5.85 0.24 -5.61
C LEU A 60 6.92 -0.82 -5.43
N LEU A 61 8.04 -0.68 -6.14
CA LEU A 61 9.23 -1.52 -5.99
C LEU A 61 10.43 -0.63 -5.65
N SER A 62 11.29 -1.08 -4.74
CA SER A 62 12.49 -0.37 -4.36
C SER A 62 13.65 -1.30 -4.01
N ASP A 63 14.87 -0.78 -4.12
CA ASP A 63 16.10 -1.47 -3.70
C ASP A 63 16.38 -1.28 -2.19
N ASP A 64 15.75 -0.29 -1.55
CA ASP A 64 15.83 -0.03 -0.12
C ASP A 64 14.43 0.23 0.49
N LEU A 65 14.36 0.41 1.81
CA LEU A 65 13.10 0.61 2.53
C LEU A 65 12.70 2.09 2.67
N GLU A 66 13.57 3.02 2.31
CA GLU A 66 13.43 4.45 2.63
C GLU A 66 13.03 5.27 1.39
N THR A 67 13.44 4.86 0.19
CA THR A 67 13.24 5.60 -1.06
C THR A 67 12.22 4.89 -1.94
N TRP A 68 11.08 5.54 -2.20
CA TRP A 68 9.97 5.00 -2.98
C TRP A 68 9.59 5.98 -4.09
N ASN A 69 9.75 5.56 -5.35
CA ASN A 69 9.44 6.37 -6.53
C ASN A 69 8.50 5.67 -7.51
N GLY A 70 7.71 6.44 -8.23
CA GLY A 70 6.83 5.99 -9.31
C GLY A 70 5.80 4.96 -8.83
N GLY A 71 5.69 3.87 -9.60
CA GLY A 71 4.79 2.75 -9.30
C GLY A 71 3.96 2.30 -10.49
N THR A 72 3.33 1.15 -10.35
CA THR A 72 2.35 0.64 -11.32
C THR A 72 0.99 0.56 -10.64
N ARG A 73 -0.03 1.18 -11.23
CA ARG A 73 -1.40 1.07 -10.73
C ARG A 73 -1.92 -0.35 -10.99
N ILE A 74 -2.35 -1.05 -9.94
CA ILE A 74 -2.80 -2.44 -10.03
C ILE A 74 -4.30 -2.60 -9.79
N LEU A 75 -4.92 -1.71 -9.01
CA LEU A 75 -6.37 -1.73 -8.76
C LEU A 75 -6.93 -0.31 -8.83
N CYS A 76 -8.10 -0.19 -9.44
CA CYS A 76 -8.89 1.03 -9.51
C CYS A 76 -10.33 0.73 -9.08
N PRO A 77 -11.08 1.71 -8.58
CA PRO A 77 -12.52 1.58 -8.39
C PRO A 77 -13.25 1.07 -9.64
N ARG A 78 -14.06 0.02 -9.49
CA ARG A 78 -14.93 -0.57 -10.52
C ARG A 78 -16.38 -0.68 -10.07
N TYR A 79 -16.63 -0.79 -8.78
CA TYR A 79 -17.96 -1.00 -8.22
C TYR A 79 -18.52 0.21 -7.46
N PRO A 80 -19.85 0.35 -7.33
CA PRO A 80 -20.46 1.50 -6.63
C PRO A 80 -20.01 1.67 -5.16
N TRP A 81 -19.66 0.56 -4.50
CA TRP A 81 -19.21 0.58 -3.10
C TRP A 81 -17.76 1.07 -2.92
N GLU A 82 -17.00 1.21 -4.00
CA GLU A 82 -15.63 1.73 -4.02
C GLU A 82 -15.47 2.97 -4.91
N PHE A 83 -16.58 3.52 -5.42
CA PHE A 83 -16.64 4.53 -6.47
C PHE A 83 -15.77 5.78 -6.25
N VAL A 84 -15.53 6.19 -5.01
CA VAL A 84 -14.77 7.40 -4.68
C VAL A 84 -13.26 7.13 -4.61
N GLN A 85 -12.87 6.03 -3.96
CA GLN A 85 -11.47 5.65 -3.76
C GLN A 85 -11.40 4.23 -3.17
N MET A 86 -10.27 3.57 -3.36
CA MET A 86 -9.92 2.33 -2.70
C MET A 86 -8.53 2.39 -2.07
N GLY A 87 -8.27 1.56 -1.05
CA GLY A 87 -6.97 1.44 -0.41
C GLY A 87 -6.74 0.05 0.15
N ASN A 88 -5.49 -0.30 0.47
CA ASN A 88 -5.20 -1.51 1.23
C ASN A 88 -5.53 -1.30 2.72
N CYS A 89 -5.78 -2.39 3.44
CA CYS A 89 -5.99 -2.40 4.89
C CYS A 89 -4.72 -2.71 5.68
N GLY A 90 -3.60 -2.90 5.00
CA GLY A 90 -2.33 -3.32 5.60
C GLY A 90 -1.50 -4.15 4.63
N SER A 91 -0.44 -4.74 5.17
CA SER A 91 0.48 -5.61 4.42
C SER A 91 -0.25 -6.79 3.75
N PRO A 92 0.09 -7.12 2.50
CA PRO A 92 -0.37 -8.34 1.86
C PRO A 92 0.00 -9.59 2.65
N ILE A 93 -0.91 -10.57 2.66
CA ILE A 93 -0.73 -11.85 3.35
C ILE A 93 -0.27 -12.88 2.32
N GLU A 94 0.88 -13.50 2.56
CA GLU A 94 1.37 -14.58 1.70
C GLU A 94 0.56 -15.86 1.93
N ILE A 95 -0.03 -16.39 0.87
CA ILE A 95 -0.71 -17.70 0.84
C ILE A 95 -0.18 -18.53 -0.33
N ASP A 96 -0.58 -19.79 -0.45
CA ASP A 96 -0.09 -20.68 -1.51
C ASP A 96 -0.50 -20.18 -2.90
N GLU A 97 -1.69 -19.60 -3.02
CA GLU A 97 -2.27 -19.09 -4.26
C GLU A 97 -1.74 -17.70 -4.68
N GLY A 98 -1.03 -16.99 -3.81
CA GLY A 98 -0.53 -15.64 -4.08
C GLY A 98 -0.48 -14.72 -2.88
N TRP A 99 -0.72 -13.43 -3.12
CA TRP A 99 -0.82 -12.41 -2.08
C TRP A 99 -2.28 -12.04 -1.86
N LEU A 100 -2.84 -12.46 -0.73
CA LEU A 100 -4.16 -12.01 -0.31
C LEU A 100 -4.06 -10.58 0.21
N VAL A 101 -4.77 -9.66 -0.44
CA VAL A 101 -4.81 -8.25 -0.04
C VAL A 101 -6.21 -7.92 0.44
N LEU A 102 -6.32 -7.52 1.70
CA LEU A 102 -7.54 -6.91 2.21
C LEU A 102 -7.59 -5.45 1.78
N THR A 103 -8.67 -5.04 1.15
CA THR A 103 -8.89 -3.68 0.66
C THR A 103 -10.05 -3.02 1.37
N HIS A 104 -10.10 -1.70 1.33
CA HIS A 104 -11.30 -0.94 1.65
C HIS A 104 -11.70 -0.08 0.46
N GLY A 105 -13.00 -0.01 0.19
CA GLY A 105 -13.60 0.87 -0.80
C GLY A 105 -14.44 1.96 -0.12
N VAL A 106 -14.49 3.14 -0.74
CA VAL A 106 -15.34 4.25 -0.31
C VAL A 106 -16.41 4.52 -1.36
N GLY A 107 -17.67 4.27 -1.00
CA GLY A 107 -18.83 4.51 -1.86
C GLY A 107 -19.48 5.87 -1.61
N GLY A 108 -20.70 6.04 -2.13
CA GLY A 108 -21.52 7.23 -1.90
C GLY A 108 -21.72 7.52 -0.41
N VAL A 109 -21.78 8.81 -0.06
CA VAL A 109 -21.94 9.29 1.33
C VAL A 109 -20.82 8.81 2.28
N ARG A 110 -19.63 8.48 1.74
CA ARG A 110 -18.46 7.99 2.48
C ARG A 110 -18.72 6.68 3.25
N ASN A 111 -19.56 5.80 2.70
CA ASN A 111 -19.67 4.44 3.22
C ASN A 111 -18.39 3.66 2.96
N TYR A 112 -17.83 3.01 3.98
CA TYR A 112 -16.64 2.17 3.88
C TYR A 112 -17.04 0.69 3.87
N CYS A 113 -16.51 -0.06 2.90
CA CYS A 113 -16.68 -1.51 2.80
C CYS A 113 -15.31 -2.18 2.71
N ILE A 114 -15.18 -3.38 3.27
CA ILE A 114 -13.99 -4.22 3.10
C ILE A 114 -14.19 -5.13 1.88
N GLY A 115 -13.13 -5.24 1.09
CA GLY A 115 -13.02 -6.19 0.00
C GLY A 115 -11.72 -6.99 0.14
N ALA A 116 -11.50 -7.88 -0.84
CA ALA A 116 -10.24 -8.58 -0.99
C ALA A 116 -9.92 -8.76 -2.47
N CYS A 117 -8.65 -8.86 -2.79
CA CYS A 117 -8.17 -9.33 -4.07
C CYS A 117 -6.99 -10.28 -3.86
N LEU A 118 -6.70 -11.07 -4.90
CA LEU A 118 -5.54 -11.94 -4.94
C LEU A 118 -4.55 -11.42 -5.98
N LEU A 119 -3.29 -11.19 -5.60
CA LEU A 119 -2.22 -10.86 -6.53
C LEU A 119 -1.32 -12.08 -6.77
N ASP A 120 -0.72 -12.18 -7.95
CA ASP A 120 0.22 -13.25 -8.28
C ASP A 120 1.46 -13.21 -7.37
N LYS A 121 1.92 -14.40 -6.96
CA LYS A 121 2.96 -14.57 -5.93
C LYS A 121 4.33 -14.03 -6.37
N ASP A 122 4.66 -14.24 -7.63
CA ASP A 122 5.95 -13.89 -8.22
C ASP A 122 5.89 -12.51 -8.88
N ASP A 123 4.73 -12.14 -9.42
CA ASP A 123 4.47 -10.86 -10.07
C ASP A 123 3.22 -10.17 -9.49
N PRO A 124 3.33 -9.48 -8.34
CA PRO A 124 2.20 -8.81 -7.67
C PRO A 124 1.60 -7.66 -8.50
N GLY A 125 2.15 -7.35 -9.68
CA GLY A 125 1.52 -6.48 -10.66
C GLY A 125 0.27 -7.09 -11.31
N LYS A 126 0.09 -8.42 -11.20
CA LYS A 126 -1.04 -9.16 -11.78
C LYS A 126 -2.10 -9.44 -10.72
N VAL A 127 -3.32 -9.00 -10.99
CA VAL A 127 -4.52 -9.33 -10.20
C VAL A 127 -5.11 -10.64 -10.73
N LEU A 128 -5.27 -11.63 -9.86
CA LEU A 128 -5.79 -12.96 -10.18
C LEU A 128 -7.30 -13.08 -9.89
N ALA A 129 -7.77 -12.44 -8.81
CA ALA A 129 -9.16 -12.44 -8.38
C ALA A 129 -9.52 -11.15 -7.64
#